data_AF-A0A4R7IH22-F1
#
_entry.id   AF-A0A4R7IH22-F1
#
_cell.length_a   1.000
_cell.length_b   1.000
_cell.length_c   1.000
_cell.angle_alpha   90.00
_cell.angle_beta   90.00
_cell.angle_gamma   90.00
#
_symmetry.space_group_name_H-M   'P 1'
#
loop_
_entity.id
_entity.type
_entity.pdbx_description
1 polymer ?
#
loop_
_entity_poly.entity_id
_entity_poly.type
_entity_poly.pdbx_seq_one_letter_code
_entity_poly.pdbx_strand_id
1 'polypeptide(L)'
;METQRYTIGKRDEEGFYPVTVDQTPAGTVHRRHGSWYATMPGHPVQRAADRHQAAAHLVTLIDQGKRPPSPLRPPSTHPPTGCAPP
;
A
#
# COMPACT_ATOMS: atom_id res chain seq x y z
N MET A 1 -6.04 5.34 21.88
CA MET A 1 -5.42 6.09 20.76
C MET A 1 -5.13 5.04 19.70
N GLU A 2 -5.97 4.94 18.66
CA GLU A 2 -5.70 4.02 17.55
C GLU A 2 -4.43 4.47 16.84
N THR A 3 -3.35 3.71 17.03
CA THR A 3 -2.11 3.87 16.27
C THR A 3 -2.48 3.78 14.79
N GLN A 4 -2.40 4.90 14.07
CA GLN A 4 -2.54 4.92 12.62
C GLN A 4 -1.43 4.04 12.04
N ARG A 5 -1.72 2.75 11.83
CA ARG A 5 -0.80 1.75 11.24
C ARG A 5 -0.57 2.03 9.75
N TYR A 6 -1.29 3.00 9.19
CA TYR A 6 -1.23 3.41 7.80
C TYR A 6 -0.75 4.86 7.68
N THR A 7 0.06 5.11 6.66
CA THR A 7 0.55 6.43 6.27
C THR A 7 0.06 6.71 4.86
N ILE A 8 -0.61 7.85 4.67
CA ILE A 8 -1.03 8.33 3.36
C ILE A 8 0.07 9.27 2.86
N GLY A 9 0.73 8.88 1.78
CA GLY A 9 1.75 9.66 1.10
C GLY A 9 1.19 10.85 0.32
N LYS A 10 2.09 11.54 -0.38
CA LYS A 10 1.73 12.72 -1.18
C LYS A 10 0.93 12.31 -2.42
N ARG A 11 0.06 13.22 -2.87
CA ARG A 11 -0.66 13.07 -4.13
C ARG A 11 0.35 12.98 -5.29
N ASP A 12 0.21 11.95 -6.10
CA ASP A 12 0.96 11.73 -7.32
C ASP A 12 0.39 12.55 -8.50
N GLU A 13 1.07 12.58 -9.64
CA GLU A 13 0.67 13.40 -10.81
C GLU A 13 -0.72 13.05 -11.32
N GLU A 14 -1.08 11.77 -11.23
CA GLU A 14 -2.37 11.24 -11.65
C GLU A 14 -3.49 11.47 -10.60
N GLY A 15 -3.12 12.03 -9.45
CA GLY A 15 -4.05 12.43 -8.39
C GLY A 15 -4.34 11.38 -7.33
N PHE A 16 -3.54 10.33 -7.29
CA PHE A 16 -3.62 9.22 -6.35
C PHE A 16 -2.69 9.48 -5.16
N TYR A 17 -3.12 9.11 -3.97
CA TYR A 17 -2.32 9.19 -2.74
C TYR A 17 -1.89 7.76 -2.38
N PRO A 18 -0.60 7.42 -2.46
CA PRO A 18 -0.12 6.11 -2.08
C PRO A 18 -0.31 5.89 -0.59
N VAL A 19 -0.75 4.70 -0.20
CA VAL A 19 -0.96 4.31 1.19
C VAL A 19 0.00 3.18 1.54
N THR A 20 0.80 3.39 2.57
CA THR A 20 1.64 2.36 3.18
C THR A 20 1.05 1.94 4.52
N VAL A 21 0.94 0.64 4.76
CA VAL A 21 0.50 0.05 6.03
C VAL A 21 1.68 -0.73 6.58
N ASP A 22 2.13 -0.41 7.80
CA ASP A 22 3.28 -1.10 8.42
C ASP A 22 4.53 -1.10 7.51
N GLN A 23 4.82 0.08 6.92
CA GLN A 23 5.88 0.28 5.91
C GLN A 23 5.72 -0.53 4.61
N THR A 24 4.63 -1.25 4.44
CA THR A 24 4.32 -2.04 3.25
C THR A 24 3.36 -1.27 2.33
N PRO A 25 3.62 -1.16 1.02
CA PRO A 25 2.66 -0.54 0.10
C PRO A 25 1.37 -1.35 0.10
N ALA A 26 0.25 -0.73 0.48
CA ALA A 26 -1.06 -1.39 0.52
C ALA A 26 -1.91 -1.02 -0.70
N GLY A 27 -1.70 0.16 -1.28
CA GLY A 27 -2.43 0.60 -2.46
C GLY A 27 -2.39 2.11 -2.62
N THR A 28 -3.38 2.66 -3.30
CA THR A 28 -3.56 4.10 -3.47
C THR A 28 -4.99 4.50 -3.13
N VAL A 29 -5.18 5.72 -2.65
CA VAL A 29 -6.50 6.33 -2.50
C VAL A 29 -6.61 7.53 -3.42
N HIS A 30 -7.73 7.74 -4.10
CA HIS A 30 -7.97 8.97 -4.87
C HIS A 30 -9.32 9.55 -4.54
N ARG A 31 -9.49 10.85 -4.83
CA ARG A 31 -10.78 11.52 -4.67
C ARG A 31 -11.42 11.73 -6.05
N ARG A 32 -12.65 11.25 -6.23
CA ARG A 32 -13.42 11.41 -7.46
C ARG A 32 -14.86 11.79 -7.12
N HIS A 33 -15.39 12.86 -7.74
CA HIS A 33 -16.77 13.33 -7.54
C HIS A 33 -17.14 13.51 -6.05
N GLY A 34 -16.22 14.08 -5.26
CA GLY A 34 -16.43 14.29 -3.82
C GLY A 34 -16.32 13.04 -2.94
N SER A 35 -16.30 11.83 -3.52
CA SER A 35 -16.09 10.57 -2.81
C SER A 35 -14.62 10.16 -2.85
N TRP A 36 -14.19 9.38 -1.85
CA TRP A 36 -12.88 8.77 -1.81
C TRP A 36 -12.95 7.34 -2.31
N TYR A 37 -11.90 6.88 -2.97
CA TYR A 37 -11.80 5.52 -3.50
C TYR A 37 -10.46 4.94 -3.11
N ALA A 38 -10.45 3.72 -2.57
CA ALA A 38 -9.28 2.91 -2.30
C ALA A 38 -9.08 1.91 -3.44
N THR A 39 -7.94 1.99 -4.10
CA THR A 39 -7.53 1.09 -5.17
C THR A 39 -6.35 0.25 -4.68
N MET A 40 -6.53 -1.06 -4.63
CA MET A 40 -5.45 -2.01 -4.40
C MET A 40 -5.24 -2.83 -5.70
N PRO A 41 -4.01 -2.95 -6.21
CA PRO A 41 -3.74 -3.76 -7.39
C PRO A 41 -4.19 -5.22 -7.17
N GLY A 42 -4.98 -5.75 -8.10
CA GLY A 42 -5.55 -7.11 -7.99
C GLY A 42 -6.82 -7.20 -7.14
N HIS A 43 -7.37 -6.08 -6.66
CA HIS A 43 -8.56 -6.03 -5.84
C HIS A 43 -9.58 -4.99 -6.37
N PRO A 44 -10.88 -5.19 -6.11
CA PRO A 44 -11.91 -4.24 -6.52
C PRO A 44 -11.71 -2.89 -5.84
N VAL A 45 -11.98 -1.81 -6.56
CA VAL A 45 -11.94 -0.46 -5.99
C VAL A 45 -13.05 -0.28 -4.97
N GLN A 46 -12.72 0.31 -3.82
CA GLN A 46 -13.69 0.50 -2.75
C GLN A 46 -13.98 1.97 -2.52
N ARG A 47 -15.26 2.36 -2.51
CA ARG A 47 -15.70 3.72 -2.23
C ARG A 47 -15.78 3.96 -0.72
N ALA A 48 -15.36 5.14 -0.29
CA ALA A 48 -15.40 5.62 1.08
C ALA A 48 -15.86 7.08 1.14
N ALA A 49 -16.37 7.48 2.30
CA ALA A 49 -16.75 8.88 2.56
C ALA A 49 -15.52 9.77 2.82
N ASP A 50 -14.45 9.21 3.38
CA ASP A 50 -13.23 9.92 3.74
C ASP A 50 -11.96 9.13 3.35
N ARG A 51 -10.84 9.84 3.17
CA ARG A 51 -9.53 9.24 2.87
C ARG A 51 -9.07 8.26 3.95
N HIS A 52 -9.38 8.51 5.22
CA HIS A 52 -9.03 7.65 6.34
C HIS A 52 -9.85 6.37 6.33
N GLN A 53 -11.14 6.43 5.96
CA GLN A 53 -11.95 5.22 5.72
C GLN A 53 -11.41 4.42 4.53
N ALA A 54 -11.03 5.09 3.44
CA ALA A 54 -10.44 4.44 2.28
C ALA A 54 -9.15 3.70 2.66
N ALA A 55 -8.26 4.36 3.42
CA ALA A 55 -7.02 3.77 3.91
C ALA A 55 -7.26 2.65 4.94
N ALA A 56 -8.24 2.80 5.82
CA ALA A 56 -8.61 1.75 6.77
C ALA A 56 -9.07 0.47 6.06
N HIS A 57 -9.77 0.59 4.93
CA HIS A 57 -10.09 -0.59 4.11
C HIS A 57 -8.86 -1.29 3.57
N LEU A 58 -7.84 -0.54 3.14
CA LEU A 58 -6.56 -1.12 2.73
C LEU A 58 -5.88 -1.85 3.89
N VAL A 59 -5.96 -1.32 5.12
CA VAL A 59 -5.46 -2.02 6.33
C VAL A 59 -6.21 -3.33 6.55
N THR A 60 -7.54 -3.33 6.45
CA THR A 60 -8.35 -4.56 6.59
C THR A 60 -7.96 -5.61 5.56
N LEU A 61 -7.70 -5.21 4.32
CA LEU A 61 -7.24 -6.13 3.27
C LEU A 61 -5.87 -6.74 3.64
N ILE A 62 -4.91 -5.91 4.09
CA ILE A 62 -3.61 -6.38 4.55
C ILE A 62 -3.73 -7.33 5.75
N ASP A 63 -4.59 -7.01 6.71
CA ASP A 63 -4.87 -7.84 7.90
C ASP A 63 -5.49 -9.19 7.51
N GLN A 64 -6.35 -9.22 6.50
CA GLN A 64 -6.87 -10.44 5.87
C GLN A 64 -5.81 -11.22 5.07
N GLY A 65 -4.56 -10.77 5.05
CA GLY A 65 -3.48 -11.37 4.27
C GLY A 65 -3.54 -11.07 2.77
N LYS A 66 -4.45 -10.17 2.34
CA LYS A 66 -4.52 -9.68 0.95
C LYS A 66 -3.41 -8.65 0.76
N ARG A 67 -2.28 -9.12 0.25
CA ARG A 67 -1.15 -8.27 -0.10
C ARG A 67 -1.27 -7.87 -1.56
N PRO A 68 -1.10 -6.59 -1.92
CA PRO A 68 -0.90 -6.26 -3.31
C PRO A 68 0.31 -7.02 -3.83
N PRO A 69 0.34 -7.42 -5.11
CA PRO A 69 1.56 -7.91 -5.72
C PRO A 69 2.60 -6.82 -5.51
N SER A 70 3.62 -7.10 -4.70
CA SER A 70 4.66 -6.15 -4.32
C SER A 70 5.07 -5.33 -5.55
N PRO A 71 5.08 -3.99 -5.52
CA PRO A 71 5.90 -3.29 -6.49
C PRO A 71 7.30 -3.85 -6.29
N LEU A 72 7.91 -4.33 -7.37
CA LEU A 72 9.23 -4.97 -7.42
C LEU A 72 10.02 -4.78 -6.13
N ARG A 73 10.22 -5.85 -5.34
CA ARG A 73 11.47 -5.88 -4.57
C ARG A 73 12.56 -5.62 -5.61
N PRO A 74 13.37 -4.54 -5.54
CA PRO A 74 14.68 -4.65 -6.16
C PRO A 74 15.27 -5.93 -5.55
N PRO A 75 15.82 -6.84 -6.37
CA PRO A 75 16.28 -8.13 -5.88
C PRO A 75 17.11 -7.84 -4.63
N SER A 76 16.67 -8.34 -3.48
CA SER A 76 17.52 -8.33 -2.30
C SER A 76 18.75 -9.09 -2.76
N THR A 77 19.81 -8.36 -3.07
CA THR A 77 21.16 -8.87 -3.19
C THR A 77 21.38 -9.62 -1.90
N HIS A 78 21.13 -10.93 -1.92
CA HIS A 78 21.88 -11.82 -1.07
C HIS A 78 23.32 -11.56 -1.48
N PRO A 79 24.20 -10.98 -0.64
CA PRO A 79 25.59 -11.31 -0.81
C PRO A 79 25.65 -12.83 -0.57
N PRO A 80 26.08 -13.67 -1.52
CA PRO A 80 26.61 -14.95 -1.12
C PRO A 80 27.80 -14.64 -0.22
N THR A 81 27.57 -14.74 1.09
CA THR A 81 28.61 -14.89 2.09
C THR A 81 29.62 -15.89 1.52
N GLY A 82 30.88 -15.45 1.50
CA GLY A 82 31.93 -16.08 0.73
C GLY A 82 32.07 -17.58 0.97
N CYS A 83 32.52 -18.25 -0.08
CA CYS A 83 33.38 -19.41 0.01
C CYS A 83 34.21 -19.43 -1.27
N ALA A 84 35.39 -18.83 -1.19
CA ALA A 84 36.50 -19.26 -2.03
C ALA A 84 37.06 -20.55 -1.39
N PRO A 85 37.30 -21.59 -2.18
CA PRO A 85 38.42 -22.46 -1.86
C PRO A 85 39.40 -22.56 -3.05
N PRO A 86 40.73 -22.50 -2.79
CA PRO A 86 41.72 -23.06 -3.69
C PRO A 86 41.67 -24.60 -3.70
#